data_AF-A0A8T3Z155-F1
#
_entry.id   AF-A0A8T3Z155-F1
#
_cell.length_a   1.000
_cell.length_b   1.000
_cell.length_c   1.000
_cell.angle_alpha   90.00
_cell.angle_beta   90.00
_cell.angle_gamma   90.00
#
_symmetry.space_group_name_H-M   'P 1'
#
loop_
_entity.id
_entity.type
_entity.pdbx_description
1 polymer ?
#
loop_
_entity_poly.entity_id
_entity_poly.type
_entity_poly.pdbx_seq_one_letter_code
_entity_poly.pdbx_strand_id
1 'polypeptide(L)'
;MKFAWIMAEGNVWDKKKQFITTALESGMDHIVDFSDVDNIRKLGNVKLISDIEGSDVVLVGRNSEGDGTLIIPEDLAESKDLAAVKRLKRRDKKVAAYVEILTKKHEELAALLGKDADYLILMGRDWKVIPLENIIAGLQGEKVKIIAAVADYDEAKLALETMEHGTDGVLLCPHELSQIKKVAELMEKIQSESYQLKPATITKVEPVGIGDRVCVDTCSMMQLGEGMLVGSYSQGLFLVHSESMESEYVASRPFRVNAGPVHAYVMTPGNKTKYLSELETGDEVLTVDQEGNSKVAIVGR
;
A
#
# COMPACT_ATOMS: atom_id res chain seq x y z
N MET A 1 -1.75 -7.71 -2.66
CA MET A 1 -1.11 -6.63 -1.88
C MET A 1 -2.16 -5.57 -1.64
N LYS A 2 -2.34 -5.16 -0.38
CA LYS A 2 -3.32 -4.11 -0.05
C LYS A 2 -2.79 -2.75 -0.49
N PHE A 3 -3.65 -1.79 -0.86
CA PHE A 3 -3.22 -0.45 -1.30
C PHE A 3 -4.11 0.68 -0.73
N ALA A 4 -3.68 1.92 -0.85
CA ALA A 4 -4.44 3.09 -0.42
C ALA A 4 -4.50 4.16 -1.52
N TRP A 5 -5.68 4.74 -1.70
CA TRP A 5 -5.97 5.88 -2.58
C TRP A 5 -6.36 7.09 -1.75
N ILE A 6 -6.26 8.28 -2.33
CA ILE A 6 -6.60 9.54 -1.64
C ILE A 6 -7.72 10.27 -2.38
N MET A 7 -8.80 10.58 -1.67
CA MET A 7 -9.84 11.50 -2.13
C MET A 7 -9.39 12.93 -1.84
N ALA A 8 -9.12 13.71 -2.89
CA ALA A 8 -8.65 15.08 -2.78
C ALA A 8 -9.76 16.12 -3.04
N GLU A 9 -10.93 15.64 -3.49
CA GLU A 9 -12.10 16.46 -3.81
C GLU A 9 -12.59 17.32 -2.64
N GLY A 10 -13.29 18.43 -2.97
CA GLY A 10 -14.02 19.25 -2.00
C GLY A 10 -13.14 20.25 -1.26
N ASN A 11 -11.84 20.25 -1.53
CA ASN A 11 -10.86 21.15 -0.94
C ASN A 11 -10.46 22.24 -1.93
N VAL A 12 -10.17 23.44 -1.41
CA VAL A 12 -9.50 24.50 -2.19
C VAL A 12 -8.12 24.03 -2.64
N TRP A 13 -7.64 24.56 -3.77
CA TRP A 13 -6.41 24.11 -4.43
C TRP A 13 -5.21 23.98 -3.48
N ASP A 14 -4.97 24.96 -2.60
CA ASP A 14 -3.81 24.91 -1.70
C ASP A 14 -3.87 23.72 -0.73
N LYS A 15 -5.05 23.42 -0.19
CA LYS A 15 -5.24 22.27 0.71
C LYS A 15 -5.18 20.95 -0.07
N LYS A 16 -5.79 20.92 -1.26
CA LYS A 16 -5.71 19.77 -2.18
C LYS A 16 -4.26 19.43 -2.52
N LYS A 17 -3.47 20.43 -2.88
CA LYS A 17 -2.04 20.29 -3.19
C LYS A 17 -1.28 19.69 -2.01
N GLN A 18 -1.53 20.17 -0.79
CA GLN A 18 -0.88 19.61 0.41
C GLN A 18 -1.21 18.13 0.60
N PHE A 19 -2.48 17.73 0.48
CA PHE A 19 -2.87 16.33 0.58
C PHE A 19 -2.20 15.45 -0.48
N ILE A 20 -2.20 15.89 -1.74
CA ILE A 20 -1.61 15.12 -2.84
C ILE A 20 -0.08 15.01 -2.68
N THR A 21 0.62 16.11 -2.34
CA THR A 21 2.06 16.07 -2.11
C THR A 21 2.41 15.14 -0.96
N THR A 22 1.72 15.23 0.18
CA THR A 22 1.96 14.33 1.33
C THR A 22 1.62 12.87 1.00
N ALA A 23 0.59 12.62 0.20
CA ALA A 23 0.26 11.28 -0.27
C ALA A 23 1.38 10.68 -1.12
N LEU A 24 1.90 11.45 -2.09
CA LEU A 24 3.01 11.03 -2.95
C LEU A 24 4.28 10.75 -2.14
N GLU A 25 4.61 11.62 -1.19
CA GLU A 25 5.73 11.41 -0.25
C GLU A 25 5.55 10.16 0.62
N SER A 26 4.30 9.75 0.84
CA SER A 26 3.95 8.56 1.64
C SER A 26 3.70 7.32 0.76
N GLY A 27 4.06 7.35 -0.53
CA GLY A 27 3.92 6.21 -1.44
C GLY A 27 2.50 5.96 -1.98
N MET A 28 1.56 6.88 -1.76
CA MET A 28 0.20 6.81 -2.31
C MET A 28 0.10 7.67 -3.57
N ASP A 29 0.11 7.04 -4.74
CA ASP A 29 0.14 7.71 -6.06
C ASP A 29 -1.23 7.81 -6.75
N HIS A 30 -2.28 7.20 -6.18
CA HIS A 30 -3.64 7.19 -6.75
C HIS A 30 -4.50 8.27 -6.13
N ILE A 31 -4.90 9.25 -6.94
CA ILE A 31 -5.63 10.43 -6.51
C ILE A 31 -7.02 10.42 -7.16
N VAL A 32 -8.07 10.42 -6.32
CA VAL A 32 -9.45 10.60 -6.75
C VAL A 32 -9.80 12.09 -6.66
N ASP A 33 -10.05 12.70 -7.81
CA ASP A 33 -10.51 14.09 -7.91
C ASP A 33 -11.24 14.32 -9.24
N PHE A 34 -12.08 15.34 -9.27
CA PHE A 34 -12.98 15.64 -10.37
C PHE A 34 -12.89 17.11 -10.79
N SER A 35 -11.85 17.79 -10.33
CA SER A 35 -11.55 19.19 -10.58
C SER A 35 -10.03 19.38 -10.61
N ASP A 36 -9.56 20.49 -11.18
CA ASP A 36 -8.13 20.84 -11.21
C ASP A 36 -7.20 19.77 -11.82
N VAL A 37 -7.72 18.91 -12.70
CA VAL A 37 -7.01 17.75 -13.31
C VAL A 37 -5.62 18.13 -13.83
N ASP A 38 -5.53 19.21 -14.60
CA ASP A 38 -4.27 19.68 -15.17
C ASP A 38 -3.25 20.10 -14.12
N ASN A 39 -3.71 20.62 -12.99
CA ASN A 39 -2.82 21.04 -11.91
C ASN A 39 -2.38 19.84 -11.07
N ILE A 40 -3.26 18.87 -10.83
CA ILE A 40 -2.92 17.62 -10.12
C ILE A 40 -1.82 16.87 -10.86
N ARG A 41 -1.91 16.77 -12.20
CA ARG A 41 -0.90 16.12 -13.04
C ARG A 41 0.48 16.80 -13.00
N LYS A 42 0.56 18.08 -12.62
CA LYS A 42 1.83 18.81 -12.48
C LYS A 42 2.54 18.51 -11.14
N LEU A 43 1.88 17.86 -10.18
CA LEU A 43 2.45 17.61 -8.85
C LEU A 43 3.42 16.42 -8.81
N GLY A 44 3.43 15.57 -9.83
CA GLY A 44 4.35 14.43 -9.92
C GLY A 44 3.77 13.27 -10.69
N ASN A 45 4.30 12.07 -10.43
CA ASN A 45 3.81 10.83 -11.03
C ASN A 45 2.54 10.34 -10.32
N VAL A 46 1.40 10.97 -10.64
CA VAL A 46 0.08 10.64 -10.11
C VAL A 46 -0.72 9.79 -11.09
N LYS A 47 -1.48 8.84 -10.56
CA LYS A 47 -2.56 8.15 -11.29
C LYS A 47 -3.88 8.80 -10.89
N LEU A 48 -4.51 9.48 -11.85
CA LEU A 48 -5.75 10.20 -11.60
C LEU A 48 -6.96 9.29 -11.83
N ILE A 49 -7.86 9.27 -10.86
CA ILE A 49 -9.15 8.59 -10.94
C ILE A 49 -10.25 9.66 -10.98
N SER A 50 -11.01 9.67 -12.06
CA SER A 50 -12.01 10.72 -12.32
C SER A 50 -13.04 10.28 -13.35
N ASP A 51 -14.18 10.95 -13.40
CA ASP A 51 -15.19 10.82 -14.47
C ASP A 51 -14.89 11.72 -15.69
N ILE A 52 -13.83 12.53 -15.62
CA ILE A 52 -13.36 13.42 -16.70
C ILE A 52 -12.53 12.65 -17.73
N GLU A 53 -12.63 13.07 -18.99
CA GLU A 53 -11.81 12.53 -20.09
C GLU A 53 -10.30 12.72 -19.83
N GLY A 54 -9.53 11.67 -20.11
CA GLY A 54 -8.08 11.67 -19.88
C GLY A 54 -7.64 11.23 -18.49
N SER A 55 -8.54 10.75 -17.63
CA SER A 55 -8.19 10.05 -16.38
C SER A 55 -7.48 8.70 -16.65
N ASP A 56 -6.65 8.28 -15.71
CA ASP A 56 -5.91 7.00 -15.78
C ASP A 56 -6.83 5.82 -15.43
N VAL A 57 -7.79 6.06 -14.53
CA VAL A 57 -8.92 5.17 -14.23
C VAL A 57 -10.21 5.97 -14.32
N VAL A 58 -11.14 5.51 -15.16
CA VAL A 58 -12.43 6.19 -15.35
C VAL A 58 -13.38 5.80 -14.22
N LEU A 59 -13.87 6.79 -13.47
CA LEU A 59 -14.84 6.57 -12.41
C LEU A 59 -16.27 6.59 -12.95
N VAL A 60 -17.09 5.61 -12.57
CA VAL A 60 -18.50 5.48 -12.97
C VAL A 60 -19.34 5.30 -11.71
N GLY A 61 -20.50 5.97 -11.63
CA GLY A 61 -21.45 5.86 -10.53
C GLY A 61 -21.65 7.14 -9.73
N ARG A 62 -20.76 8.12 -9.93
CA ARG A 62 -20.93 9.48 -9.41
C ARG A 62 -21.92 10.29 -10.27
N ASN A 63 -22.71 11.14 -9.63
CA ASN A 63 -23.82 11.90 -10.20
C ASN A 63 -24.79 10.99 -10.98
N SER A 64 -24.96 9.75 -10.51
CA SER A 64 -25.65 8.66 -11.24
C SER A 64 -26.39 7.72 -10.27
N GLU A 65 -26.59 6.46 -10.66
CA GLU A 65 -27.32 5.46 -9.86
C GLU A 65 -26.50 5.01 -8.64
N GLY A 66 -25.17 4.93 -8.78
CA GLY A 66 -24.24 4.51 -7.73
C GLY A 66 -24.24 5.39 -6.48
N ASP A 67 -24.41 6.71 -6.62
CA ASP A 67 -24.47 7.66 -5.50
C ASP A 67 -25.90 8.09 -5.12
N GLY A 68 -26.91 7.48 -5.76
CA GLY A 68 -28.32 7.78 -5.53
C GLY A 68 -28.82 9.08 -6.16
N THR A 69 -28.02 9.77 -6.98
CA THR A 69 -28.49 10.94 -7.76
C THR A 69 -29.57 10.53 -8.77
N LEU A 70 -29.41 9.36 -9.38
CA LEU A 70 -30.41 8.71 -10.24
C LEU A 70 -31.02 7.51 -9.52
N ILE A 71 -32.27 7.22 -9.84
CA ILE A 71 -32.98 6.06 -9.29
C ILE A 71 -32.44 4.79 -9.95
N ILE A 72 -32.02 3.83 -9.13
CA ILE A 72 -31.67 2.48 -9.60
C ILE A 72 -32.93 1.82 -10.20
N PRO A 73 -32.89 1.33 -11.45
CA PRO A 73 -34.04 0.67 -12.07
C PRO A 73 -34.46 -0.60 -11.31
N GLU A 74 -35.71 -1.05 -11.52
CA GLU A 74 -36.18 -2.32 -10.95
C GLU A 74 -35.42 -3.52 -11.51
N ASP A 75 -35.16 -3.52 -12.82
CA ASP A 75 -34.24 -4.46 -13.44
C ASP A 75 -32.84 -3.85 -13.53
N LEU A 76 -31.89 -4.40 -12.76
CA LEU A 76 -30.51 -3.96 -12.75
C LEU A 76 -29.80 -4.14 -14.10
N ALA A 77 -30.35 -4.96 -15.02
CA ALA A 77 -29.84 -5.05 -16.39
C ALA A 77 -29.99 -3.73 -17.17
N GLU A 78 -30.94 -2.89 -16.77
CA GLU A 78 -31.19 -1.57 -17.37
C GLU A 78 -30.36 -0.44 -16.73
N SER A 79 -29.51 -0.77 -15.73
CA SER A 79 -28.64 0.20 -15.06
C SER A 79 -27.75 0.95 -16.05
N LYS A 80 -27.80 2.27 -15.97
CA LYS A 80 -26.93 3.15 -16.75
C LYS A 80 -25.46 2.99 -16.36
N ASP A 81 -25.20 2.80 -15.08
CA ASP A 81 -23.83 2.60 -14.58
C ASP A 81 -23.27 1.27 -15.06
N LEU A 82 -24.05 0.20 -15.01
CA LEU A 82 -23.63 -1.11 -15.52
C LEU A 82 -23.36 -1.06 -17.03
N ALA A 83 -24.23 -0.40 -17.79
CA ALA A 83 -24.03 -0.19 -19.22
C ALA A 83 -22.77 0.64 -19.51
N ALA A 84 -22.50 1.68 -18.72
CA ALA A 84 -21.31 2.52 -18.84
C ALA A 84 -20.01 1.75 -18.54
N VAL A 85 -19.97 0.98 -17.45
CA VAL A 85 -18.81 0.11 -17.11
C VAL A 85 -18.54 -0.85 -18.26
N LYS A 86 -19.53 -1.63 -18.71
CA LYS A 86 -19.36 -2.59 -19.81
C LYS A 86 -18.87 -1.93 -21.09
N ARG A 87 -19.39 -0.74 -21.43
CA ARG A 87 -18.97 0.03 -22.61
C ARG A 87 -17.51 0.47 -22.50
N LEU A 88 -17.07 0.96 -21.34
CA LEU A 88 -15.70 1.40 -21.11
C LEU A 88 -14.72 0.22 -21.13
N LYS A 89 -15.09 -0.90 -20.52
CA LYS A 89 -14.29 -2.14 -20.55
C LYS A 89 -14.11 -2.69 -21.96
N ARG A 90 -15.13 -2.63 -22.82
CA ARG A 90 -15.01 -2.98 -24.25
C ARG A 90 -14.05 -2.08 -25.03
N ARG A 91 -13.76 -0.88 -24.52
CA ARG A 91 -12.77 0.06 -25.08
C ARG A 91 -11.40 -0.06 -24.40
N ASP A 92 -11.17 -1.14 -23.65
CA ASP A 92 -9.93 -1.41 -22.92
C ASP A 92 -9.52 -0.30 -21.95
N LYS A 93 -10.51 0.39 -21.36
CA LYS A 93 -10.28 1.37 -20.30
C LYS A 93 -10.27 0.69 -18.94
N LYS A 94 -9.43 1.18 -18.03
CA LYS A 94 -9.52 0.85 -16.61
C LYS A 94 -10.70 1.60 -16.00
N VAL A 95 -11.53 0.90 -15.22
CA VAL A 95 -12.77 1.44 -14.67
C VAL A 95 -12.85 1.21 -13.17
N ALA A 96 -13.17 2.26 -12.42
CA ALA A 96 -13.56 2.19 -11.02
C ALA A 96 -15.07 2.45 -10.92
N ALA A 97 -15.83 1.45 -10.47
CA ALA A 97 -17.22 1.62 -10.10
C ALA A 97 -17.29 2.24 -8.71
N TYR A 98 -18.14 3.24 -8.52
CA TYR A 98 -18.34 3.95 -7.27
C TYR A 98 -19.78 3.79 -6.82
N VAL A 99 -19.98 3.29 -5.60
CA VAL A 99 -21.31 3.07 -5.04
C VAL A 99 -21.36 3.54 -3.59
N GLU A 100 -22.28 4.47 -3.31
CA GLU A 100 -22.72 4.76 -1.96
C GLU A 100 -23.78 3.73 -1.53
N ILE A 101 -23.50 2.99 -0.47
CA ILE A 101 -24.41 1.96 0.04
C ILE A 101 -25.51 2.61 0.87
N LEU A 102 -26.57 3.03 0.18
CA LEU A 102 -27.75 3.69 0.77
C LEU A 102 -28.90 2.72 1.03
N THR A 103 -29.05 1.71 0.18
CA THR A 103 -30.14 0.72 0.25
C THR A 103 -29.64 -0.66 -0.21
N LYS A 104 -30.44 -1.70 0.03
CA LYS A 104 -30.13 -3.07 -0.44
C LYS A 104 -29.89 -3.14 -1.96
N LYS A 105 -30.61 -2.33 -2.75
CA LYS A 105 -30.40 -2.25 -4.21
C LYS A 105 -29.01 -1.71 -4.59
N HIS A 106 -28.43 -0.84 -3.77
CA HIS A 106 -27.06 -0.36 -4.00
C HIS A 106 -26.04 -1.49 -3.78
N GLU A 107 -26.26 -2.36 -2.79
CA GLU A 107 -25.42 -3.55 -2.60
C GLU A 107 -25.49 -4.50 -3.80
N GLU A 108 -26.70 -4.75 -4.32
CA GLU A 108 -26.91 -5.60 -5.49
C GLU A 108 -26.27 -4.99 -6.74
N LEU A 109 -26.42 -3.68 -6.93
CA LEU A 109 -25.76 -2.94 -8.02
C LEU A 109 -24.23 -3.03 -7.89
N ALA A 110 -23.67 -2.83 -6.70
CA ALA A 110 -22.24 -2.92 -6.44
C ALA A 110 -21.68 -4.33 -6.78
N ALA A 111 -22.39 -5.39 -6.39
CA ALA A 111 -22.01 -6.76 -6.73
C ALA A 111 -22.05 -7.05 -8.23
N LEU A 112 -22.95 -6.41 -8.99
CA LEU A 112 -22.97 -6.54 -10.45
C LEU A 112 -21.86 -5.73 -11.11
N LEU A 113 -21.66 -4.48 -10.70
CA LEU A 113 -20.60 -3.62 -11.21
C LEU A 113 -19.21 -4.23 -10.97
N GLY A 114 -19.01 -4.86 -9.82
CA GLY A 114 -17.76 -5.52 -9.46
C GLY A 114 -17.40 -6.72 -10.35
N LYS A 115 -18.33 -7.29 -11.11
CA LYS A 115 -18.00 -8.38 -12.06
C LYS A 115 -17.31 -7.87 -13.33
N ASP A 116 -17.57 -6.63 -13.70
CA ASP A 116 -17.06 -6.03 -14.94
C ASP A 116 -15.94 -4.99 -14.68
N ALA A 117 -15.99 -4.26 -13.54
CA ALA A 117 -15.04 -3.21 -13.21
C ALA A 117 -13.68 -3.74 -12.72
N ASP A 118 -12.62 -2.91 -12.85
CA ASP A 118 -11.30 -3.23 -12.30
C ASP A 118 -11.22 -2.92 -10.80
N TYR A 119 -11.94 -1.88 -10.37
CA TYR A 119 -12.03 -1.43 -8.99
C TYR A 119 -13.49 -1.20 -8.61
N LEU A 120 -13.85 -1.52 -7.37
CA LEU A 120 -15.15 -1.21 -6.78
C LEU A 120 -14.94 -0.40 -5.50
N ILE A 121 -15.29 0.87 -5.54
CA ILE A 121 -15.26 1.80 -4.41
C ILE A 121 -16.60 1.76 -3.72
N LEU A 122 -16.59 1.37 -2.45
CA LEU A 122 -17.76 1.29 -1.57
C LEU A 122 -17.68 2.42 -0.55
N MET A 123 -18.71 3.25 -0.53
CA MET A 123 -18.85 4.32 0.47
C MET A 123 -20.07 4.05 1.33
N GLY A 124 -19.91 4.09 2.65
CA GLY A 124 -21.02 4.03 3.59
C GLY A 124 -21.24 5.36 4.27
N ARG A 125 -22.48 5.61 4.71
CA ARG A 125 -22.77 6.72 5.62
C ARG A 125 -22.34 6.45 7.06
N ASP A 126 -22.29 5.18 7.43
CA ASP A 126 -21.72 4.68 8.69
C ASP A 126 -20.96 3.38 8.35
N TRP A 127 -19.63 3.43 8.40
CA TRP A 127 -18.79 2.29 8.01
C TRP A 127 -19.07 1.05 8.87
N LYS A 128 -19.58 1.23 10.11
CA LYS A 128 -19.95 0.15 11.03
C LYS A 128 -21.09 -0.72 10.53
N VAL A 129 -21.82 -0.27 9.51
CA VAL A 129 -23.08 -0.88 9.03
C VAL A 129 -22.99 -1.30 7.56
N ILE A 130 -21.89 -1.03 6.84
CA ILE A 130 -21.74 -1.53 5.46
C ILE A 130 -21.59 -3.06 5.51
N PRO A 131 -22.43 -3.83 4.80
CA PRO A 131 -22.29 -5.29 4.73
C PRO A 131 -21.19 -5.65 3.73
N LEU A 132 -19.96 -5.22 4.01
CA LEU A 132 -18.77 -5.54 3.22
C LEU A 132 -18.67 -7.05 3.00
N GLU A 133 -19.03 -7.84 4.01
CA GLU A 133 -19.05 -9.31 3.97
C GLU A 133 -19.86 -9.85 2.78
N ASN A 134 -21.08 -9.34 2.56
CA ASN A 134 -21.96 -9.83 1.50
C ASN A 134 -21.39 -9.52 0.11
N ILE A 135 -20.84 -8.31 -0.05
CA ILE A 135 -20.29 -7.86 -1.33
C ILE A 135 -18.98 -8.60 -1.64
N ILE A 136 -18.10 -8.73 -0.64
CA ILE A 136 -16.85 -9.48 -0.76
C ILE A 136 -17.12 -10.94 -1.12
N ALA A 137 -18.09 -11.59 -0.44
CA ALA A 137 -18.47 -12.96 -0.73
C ALA A 137 -19.04 -13.13 -2.16
N GLY A 138 -19.87 -12.17 -2.61
CA GLY A 138 -20.45 -12.19 -3.95
C GLY A 138 -19.45 -11.97 -5.09
N LEU A 139 -18.28 -11.40 -4.78
CA LEU A 139 -17.20 -11.09 -5.73
C LEU A 139 -15.96 -11.99 -5.52
N GLN A 140 -16.07 -13.02 -4.69
CA GLN A 140 -14.96 -13.92 -4.43
C GLN A 140 -14.58 -14.68 -5.73
N GLY A 141 -13.31 -14.56 -6.12
CA GLY A 141 -12.80 -15.16 -7.36
C GLY A 141 -12.93 -14.26 -8.59
N GLU A 142 -13.64 -13.14 -8.49
CA GLU A 142 -13.63 -12.10 -9.52
C GLU A 142 -12.30 -11.32 -9.49
N LYS A 143 -12.00 -10.63 -10.60
CA LYS A 143 -10.73 -9.90 -10.75
C LYS A 143 -10.73 -8.50 -10.13
N VAL A 144 -11.89 -8.02 -9.70
CA VAL A 144 -12.07 -6.67 -9.15
C VAL A 144 -11.30 -6.48 -7.85
N LYS A 145 -10.82 -5.25 -7.65
CA LYS A 145 -10.24 -4.79 -6.39
C LYS A 145 -11.25 -3.99 -5.58
N ILE A 146 -11.58 -4.47 -4.39
CA ILE A 146 -12.57 -3.83 -3.53
C ILE A 146 -11.88 -2.78 -2.66
N ILE A 147 -12.39 -1.55 -2.73
CA ILE A 147 -11.87 -0.38 -2.03
C ILE A 147 -12.96 0.18 -1.10
N ALA A 148 -12.69 0.28 0.20
CA ALA A 148 -13.59 0.98 1.13
C ALA A 148 -13.20 2.45 1.29
N ALA A 149 -14.16 3.36 1.14
CA ALA A 149 -13.95 4.76 1.50
C ALA A 149 -13.94 4.93 3.02
N VAL A 150 -12.91 5.61 3.54
CA VAL A 150 -12.64 5.76 4.98
C VAL A 150 -12.25 7.20 5.31
N ALA A 151 -12.65 7.71 6.46
CA ALA A 151 -12.35 9.09 6.87
C ALA A 151 -10.98 9.23 7.57
N ASP A 152 -10.53 8.18 8.26
CA ASP A 152 -9.36 8.21 9.12
C ASP A 152 -8.66 6.86 9.27
N TYR A 153 -7.59 6.85 10.08
CA TYR A 153 -6.81 5.66 10.39
C TYR A 153 -7.60 4.52 11.04
N ASP A 154 -8.53 4.82 11.94
CA ASP A 154 -9.25 3.78 12.68
C ASP A 154 -10.21 3.03 11.74
N GLU A 155 -10.89 3.77 10.86
CA GLU A 155 -11.70 3.20 9.79
C GLU A 155 -10.86 2.44 8.76
N ALA A 156 -9.71 2.99 8.35
CA ALA A 156 -8.79 2.32 7.44
C ALA A 156 -8.30 0.98 8.01
N LYS A 157 -7.86 1.00 9.27
CA LYS A 157 -7.42 -0.20 9.99
C LYS A 157 -8.52 -1.25 9.99
N LEU A 158 -9.74 -0.85 10.32
CA LEU A 158 -10.83 -1.79 10.39
C LEU A 158 -11.22 -2.34 9.01
N ALA A 159 -11.32 -1.50 7.97
CA ALA A 159 -11.62 -1.94 6.61
C ALA A 159 -10.56 -2.91 6.05
N LEU A 160 -9.30 -2.74 6.45
CA LEU A 160 -8.20 -3.59 6.01
C LEU A 160 -8.07 -4.87 6.86
N GLU A 161 -8.39 -4.83 8.16
CA GLU A 161 -8.29 -5.98 9.08
C GLU A 161 -9.59 -6.79 9.21
N THR A 162 -10.72 -6.32 8.68
CA THR A 162 -12.00 -7.05 8.74
C THR A 162 -11.89 -8.40 8.02
N MET A 163 -12.09 -9.52 8.74
CA MET A 163 -12.01 -10.92 8.25
C MET A 163 -10.62 -11.40 7.79
N GLU A 164 -10.52 -12.68 7.40
CA GLU A 164 -9.27 -13.32 6.90
C GLU A 164 -8.73 -12.69 5.59
N HIS A 165 -9.52 -11.84 4.91
CA HIS A 165 -9.15 -11.23 3.63
C HIS A 165 -9.26 -9.68 3.63
N GLY A 166 -10.27 -9.09 4.28
CA GLY A 166 -10.53 -7.65 4.25
C GLY A 166 -10.75 -7.08 2.85
N THR A 167 -10.77 -5.76 2.75
CA THR A 167 -10.72 -5.07 1.45
C THR A 167 -9.33 -5.18 0.81
N ASP A 168 -9.27 -5.09 -0.52
CA ASP A 168 -7.99 -4.98 -1.23
C ASP A 168 -7.34 -3.61 -1.03
N GLY A 169 -8.12 -2.59 -0.69
CA GLY A 169 -7.58 -1.27 -0.40
C GLY A 169 -8.57 -0.33 0.24
N VAL A 170 -8.11 0.88 0.52
CA VAL A 170 -8.93 1.96 1.10
C VAL A 170 -8.82 3.23 0.27
N LEU A 171 -9.91 4.00 0.22
CA LEU A 171 -9.93 5.35 -0.30
C LEU A 171 -10.02 6.30 0.90
N LEU A 172 -8.89 6.85 1.32
CA LEU A 172 -8.84 7.77 2.44
C LEU A 172 -9.38 9.14 2.01
N CYS A 173 -10.34 9.65 2.78
CA CYS A 173 -10.94 10.97 2.67
C CYS A 173 -10.41 11.86 3.80
N PRO A 174 -9.16 12.34 3.73
CA PRO A 174 -8.50 12.93 4.89
C PRO A 174 -9.05 14.32 5.21
N HIS A 175 -9.33 14.57 6.48
CA HIS A 175 -9.57 15.93 6.98
C HIS A 175 -8.28 16.67 7.36
N GLU A 176 -7.22 15.90 7.71
CA GLU A 176 -5.91 16.37 8.16
C GLU A 176 -4.76 15.59 7.53
N LEU A 177 -3.61 16.23 7.34
CA LEU A 177 -2.39 15.62 6.77
C LEU A 177 -1.85 14.44 7.61
N SER A 178 -2.10 14.47 8.92
CA SER A 178 -1.66 13.45 9.86
C SER A 178 -2.23 12.06 9.53
N GLN A 179 -3.47 12.01 9.00
CA GLN A 179 -4.15 10.77 8.66
C GLN A 179 -3.49 10.05 7.49
N ILE A 180 -3.00 10.80 6.49
CA ILE A 180 -2.30 10.24 5.33
C ILE A 180 -1.07 9.46 5.79
N LYS A 181 -0.26 10.04 6.68
CA LYS A 181 0.94 9.39 7.21
C LYS A 181 0.60 8.15 8.04
N LYS A 182 -0.40 8.23 8.92
CA LYS A 182 -0.83 7.08 9.73
C LYS A 182 -1.33 5.92 8.89
N VAL A 183 -2.10 6.21 7.83
CA VAL A 183 -2.58 5.17 6.90
C VAL A 183 -1.41 4.61 6.08
N ALA A 184 -0.44 5.42 5.66
CA ALA A 184 0.76 4.91 5.00
C ALA A 184 1.53 3.92 5.88
N GLU A 185 1.76 4.30 7.14
CA GLU A 185 2.42 3.43 8.14
C GLU A 185 1.63 2.14 8.38
N LEU A 186 0.29 2.20 8.37
CA LEU A 186 -0.58 1.03 8.45
C LEU A 186 -0.39 0.12 7.23
N MET A 187 -0.37 0.68 6.02
CA MET A 187 -0.17 -0.09 4.79
C MET A 187 1.18 -0.80 4.79
N GLU A 188 2.24 -0.10 5.23
CA GLU A 188 3.58 -0.67 5.37
C GLU A 188 3.58 -1.83 6.38
N LYS A 189 2.96 -1.65 7.55
CA LYS A 189 2.85 -2.71 8.59
C LYS A 189 2.08 -3.94 8.13
N ILE A 190 1.02 -3.78 7.35
CA ILE A 190 0.24 -4.92 6.85
C ILE A 190 1.01 -5.69 5.78
N GLN A 191 1.89 -5.03 5.05
CA GLN A 191 2.72 -5.65 4.01
C GLN A 191 4.03 -6.22 4.56
N SER A 192 4.53 -5.70 5.68
CA SER A 192 5.80 -6.12 6.27
C SER A 192 5.74 -7.55 6.80
N GLU A 193 6.78 -8.32 6.52
CA GLU A 193 7.04 -9.56 7.23
C GLU A 193 7.42 -9.29 8.70
N SER A 194 7.13 -10.24 9.59
CA SER A 194 7.66 -10.22 10.96
C SER A 194 8.33 -11.53 11.29
N TYR A 195 9.41 -11.45 12.07
CA TYR A 195 10.28 -12.57 12.40
C TYR A 195 10.34 -12.76 13.91
N GLN A 196 10.10 -13.99 14.37
CA GLN A 196 10.31 -14.30 15.78
C GLN A 196 11.80 -14.47 16.07
N LEU A 197 12.46 -13.39 16.46
CA LEU A 197 13.87 -13.41 16.85
C LEU A 197 14.04 -14.18 18.16
N LYS A 198 15.14 -14.95 18.25
CA LYS A 198 15.52 -15.69 19.45
C LYS A 198 16.94 -15.32 19.85
N PRO A 199 17.20 -15.06 21.14
CA PRO A 199 18.56 -14.83 21.60
C PRO A 199 19.40 -16.08 21.39
N ALA A 200 20.64 -15.88 20.92
CA ALA A 200 21.63 -16.94 20.74
C ALA A 200 22.91 -16.58 21.50
N THR A 201 23.54 -17.58 22.11
CA THR A 201 24.80 -17.40 22.83
C THR A 201 25.97 -17.74 21.90
N ILE A 202 26.89 -16.80 21.72
CA ILE A 202 28.16 -17.06 21.03
C ILE A 202 29.02 -17.94 21.94
N THR A 203 29.28 -19.18 21.52
CA THR A 203 30.07 -20.15 22.29
C THR A 203 31.56 -20.10 21.97
N LYS A 204 31.93 -19.66 20.76
CA LYS A 204 33.31 -19.61 20.28
C LYS A 204 33.43 -18.62 19.12
N VAL A 205 34.55 -17.90 19.06
CA VAL A 205 34.94 -17.04 17.93
C VAL A 205 36.33 -17.48 17.48
N GLU A 206 36.49 -17.81 16.20
CA GLU A 206 37.76 -18.28 15.64
C GLU A 206 38.17 -17.44 14.42
N PRO A 207 39.43 -16.96 14.36
CA PRO A 207 39.96 -16.35 13.15
C PRO A 207 40.11 -17.39 12.02
N VAL A 208 39.56 -17.10 10.85
CA VAL A 208 39.60 -18.02 9.68
C VAL A 208 40.50 -17.54 8.54
N GLY A 209 41.04 -16.33 8.61
CA GLY A 209 41.90 -15.73 7.58
C GLY A 209 41.37 -14.38 7.07
N ILE A 210 41.98 -13.90 5.99
CA ILE A 210 41.57 -12.66 5.29
C ILE A 210 40.58 -13.04 4.19
N GLY A 211 39.52 -12.23 4.00
CA GLY A 211 38.57 -12.39 2.92
C GLY A 211 37.79 -11.11 2.64
N ASP A 212 37.07 -11.10 1.51
CA ASP A 212 36.24 -9.98 1.10
C ASP A 212 34.95 -9.87 1.90
N ARG A 213 34.53 -8.63 2.17
CA ARG A 213 33.32 -8.31 2.92
C ARG A 213 32.41 -7.37 2.13
N VAL A 214 31.12 -7.47 2.41
CA VAL A 214 30.08 -6.61 1.85
C VAL A 214 29.54 -5.72 2.97
N CYS A 215 29.50 -4.42 2.69
CA CYS A 215 28.73 -3.45 3.45
C CYS A 215 27.54 -3.05 2.56
N VAL A 216 26.34 -3.00 3.11
CA VAL A 216 25.14 -2.60 2.36
C VAL A 216 24.74 -1.21 2.83
N ASP A 217 24.78 -0.23 1.93
CA ASP A 217 24.21 1.10 2.15
C ASP A 217 22.79 1.12 1.59
N THR A 218 21.80 1.49 2.41
CA THR A 218 20.41 1.64 1.98
C THR A 218 20.08 3.10 1.69
N CYS A 219 18.96 3.32 0.98
CA CYS A 219 18.35 4.63 0.82
C CYS A 219 17.42 5.02 1.98
N SER A 220 17.46 4.26 3.09
CA SER A 220 16.57 4.44 4.25
C SER A 220 17.39 4.56 5.54
N MET A 221 16.97 5.43 6.45
CA MET A 221 17.62 5.55 7.77
C MET A 221 17.07 4.48 8.71
N MET A 222 17.94 3.61 9.23
CA MET A 222 17.57 2.64 10.26
C MET A 222 17.63 3.26 11.65
N GLN A 223 16.76 2.78 12.54
CA GLN A 223 16.74 3.16 13.95
C GLN A 223 17.76 2.36 14.76
N LEU A 224 17.96 2.77 16.02
CA LEU A 224 18.81 2.02 16.93
C LEU A 224 18.25 0.60 17.14
N GLY A 225 19.05 -0.41 16.84
CA GLY A 225 18.63 -1.81 16.93
C GLY A 225 18.04 -2.39 15.64
N GLU A 226 17.83 -1.55 14.62
CA GLU A 226 17.51 -2.03 13.27
C GLU A 226 18.79 -2.43 12.51
N GLY A 227 18.65 -3.45 11.67
CA GLY A 227 19.73 -4.03 10.90
C GLY A 227 19.22 -4.95 9.80
N MET A 228 20.03 -5.91 9.37
CA MET A 228 19.64 -6.92 8.36
C MET A 228 19.80 -8.33 8.92
N LEU A 229 18.97 -9.26 8.46
CA LEU A 229 19.13 -10.68 8.75
C LEU A 229 20.15 -11.28 7.79
N VAL A 230 21.30 -11.68 8.32
CA VAL A 230 22.45 -12.19 7.55
C VAL A 230 23.01 -13.46 8.16
N GLY A 231 23.43 -14.43 7.36
CA GLY A 231 24.06 -15.65 7.85
C GLY A 231 24.63 -16.55 6.77
N SER A 232 25.46 -17.51 7.16
CA SER A 232 26.07 -18.47 6.22
C SER A 232 25.06 -19.50 5.67
N TYR A 233 23.86 -19.59 6.24
CA TYR A 233 22.79 -20.48 5.82
C TYR A 233 21.52 -19.68 5.50
N SER A 234 20.80 -20.07 4.45
CA SER A 234 19.56 -19.38 4.04
C SER A 234 18.42 -19.48 5.05
N GLN A 235 18.45 -20.45 5.96
CA GLN A 235 17.43 -20.67 7.01
C GLN A 235 17.92 -20.33 8.42
N GLY A 236 19.17 -19.89 8.57
CA GLY A 236 19.79 -19.58 9.86
C GLY A 236 20.52 -18.25 9.79
N LEU A 237 19.79 -17.17 10.05
CA LEU A 237 20.27 -15.80 9.94
C LEU A 237 20.37 -15.15 11.33
N PHE A 238 21.29 -14.19 11.44
CA PHE A 238 21.48 -13.36 12.62
C PHE A 238 21.10 -11.92 12.29
N LEU A 239 20.51 -11.23 13.26
CA LEU A 239 20.29 -9.80 13.15
C LEU A 239 21.63 -9.07 13.30
N VAL A 240 22.12 -8.50 12.19
CA VAL A 240 23.33 -7.68 12.14
C VAL A 240 22.90 -6.21 12.13
N HIS A 241 23.13 -5.52 13.25
CA HIS A 241 22.74 -4.12 13.40
C HIS A 241 23.43 -3.20 12.38
N SER A 242 22.73 -2.13 12.04
CA SER A 242 23.31 -1.01 11.31
C SER A 242 24.40 -0.28 12.12
N GLU A 243 25.19 0.55 11.45
CA GLU A 243 26.13 1.50 12.08
C GLU A 243 25.37 2.67 12.76
N SER A 244 24.23 2.40 13.41
CA SER A 244 23.36 3.41 14.03
C SER A 244 23.86 3.92 15.38
N MET A 245 24.78 3.21 16.04
CA MET A 245 25.35 3.60 17.33
C MET A 245 26.50 4.59 17.14
N GLU A 246 26.42 5.74 17.82
CA GLU A 246 27.55 6.67 17.90
C GLU A 246 28.64 6.15 18.82
N SER A 247 29.89 6.41 18.46
CA SER A 247 31.05 6.18 19.32
C SER A 247 31.93 7.43 19.35
N GLU A 248 32.80 7.55 20.35
CA GLU A 248 33.73 8.68 20.47
C GLU A 248 34.66 8.86 19.25
N TYR A 249 34.81 7.82 18.41
CA TYR A 249 35.78 7.77 17.32
C TYR A 249 35.14 7.79 15.92
N VAL A 250 33.86 7.47 15.80
CA VAL A 250 33.19 7.28 14.49
C VAL A 250 31.75 7.77 14.57
N ALA A 251 31.38 8.66 13.65
CA ALA A 251 30.00 9.10 13.47
C ALA A 251 29.11 7.96 12.97
N SER A 252 27.86 7.93 13.46
CA SER A 252 26.88 6.93 13.04
C SER A 252 26.57 7.05 11.54
N ARG A 253 26.31 5.91 10.92
CA ARG A 253 25.76 5.79 9.57
C ARG A 253 24.58 4.84 9.61
N PRO A 254 23.42 5.31 10.11
CA PRO A 254 22.26 4.45 10.32
C PRO A 254 21.67 3.88 9.02
N PHE A 255 22.16 4.27 7.84
CA PHE A 255 21.82 3.67 6.56
C PHE A 255 22.76 2.52 6.13
N ARG A 256 23.80 2.20 6.92
CA ARG A 256 24.82 1.19 6.57
C ARG A 256 24.76 -0.04 7.47
N VAL A 257 24.87 -1.23 6.89
CA VAL A 257 25.10 -2.49 7.63
C VAL A 257 26.42 -3.12 7.18
N ASN A 258 27.29 -3.47 8.15
CA ASN A 258 28.46 -4.32 7.89
C ASN A 258 28.02 -5.79 7.80
N ALA A 259 27.38 -6.15 6.70
CA ALA A 259 26.60 -7.37 6.57
C ALA A 259 27.43 -8.65 6.78
N GLY A 260 28.59 -8.78 6.14
CA GLY A 260 29.44 -9.97 6.32
C GLY A 260 30.25 -10.35 5.09
N PRO A 261 30.69 -11.61 4.97
CA PRO A 261 31.47 -12.08 3.82
C PRO A 261 30.59 -12.26 2.57
N VAL A 262 31.22 -12.19 1.39
CA VAL A 262 30.54 -12.23 0.06
C VAL A 262 29.60 -13.43 -0.18
N HIS A 263 29.82 -14.55 0.51
CA HIS A 263 29.04 -15.78 0.38
C HIS A 263 27.89 -15.91 1.39
N ALA A 264 27.75 -14.97 2.34
CA ALA A 264 26.65 -15.02 3.27
C ALA A 264 25.33 -14.64 2.58
N TYR A 265 24.24 -15.19 3.10
CA TYR A 265 22.88 -14.88 2.69
C TYR A 265 22.35 -13.67 3.42
N VAL A 266 21.52 -12.88 2.73
CA VAL A 266 20.71 -11.80 3.31
C VAL A 266 19.24 -12.05 3.02
N MET A 267 18.37 -11.71 3.97
CA MET A 267 16.92 -11.78 3.79
C MET A 267 16.41 -10.62 2.91
N THR A 268 15.54 -10.95 1.96
CA THR A 268 14.90 -10.04 0.99
C THR A 268 13.38 -10.22 1.03
N PRO A 269 12.58 -9.26 0.53
CA PRO A 269 11.12 -9.33 0.59
C PRO A 269 10.55 -10.63 -0.01
N GLY A 270 9.40 -11.06 0.54
CA GLY A 270 8.74 -12.31 0.16
C GLY A 270 9.38 -13.56 0.78
N ASN A 271 10.07 -13.43 1.94
CA ASN A 271 10.79 -14.51 2.62
C ASN A 271 11.81 -15.24 1.74
N LYS A 272 12.52 -14.48 0.91
CA LYS A 272 13.59 -14.99 0.02
C LYS A 272 14.95 -14.60 0.55
N THR A 273 15.99 -15.29 0.10
CA THR A 273 17.37 -14.93 0.40
C THR A 273 18.16 -14.75 -0.89
N LYS A 274 19.13 -13.83 -0.87
CA LYS A 274 20.15 -13.64 -1.89
C LYS A 274 21.53 -13.79 -1.25
N TYR A 275 22.55 -14.09 -2.05
CA TYR A 275 23.92 -13.90 -1.58
C TYR A 275 24.24 -12.41 -1.49
N LEU A 276 25.04 -12.01 -0.49
CA LEU A 276 25.49 -10.62 -0.36
C LEU A 276 26.26 -10.12 -1.59
N SER A 277 26.97 -11.01 -2.28
CA SER A 277 27.67 -10.70 -3.53
C SER A 277 26.77 -10.46 -4.74
N GLU A 278 25.49 -10.81 -4.65
CA GLU A 278 24.50 -10.63 -5.72
C GLU A 278 23.67 -9.35 -5.56
N LEU A 279 23.86 -8.61 -4.46
CA LEU A 279 23.16 -7.35 -4.26
C LEU A 279 23.69 -6.27 -5.20
N GLU A 280 22.77 -5.61 -5.89
CA GLU A 280 23.06 -4.47 -6.74
C GLU A 280 22.28 -3.22 -6.30
N THR A 281 22.73 -2.03 -6.71
CA THR A 281 21.97 -0.79 -6.49
C THR A 281 20.56 -0.92 -7.08
N GLY A 282 19.56 -0.56 -6.28
CA GLY A 282 18.14 -0.68 -6.65
C GLY A 282 17.48 -1.98 -6.20
N ASP A 283 18.26 -2.98 -5.72
CA ASP A 283 17.67 -4.16 -5.10
C ASP A 283 16.92 -3.83 -3.81
N GLU A 284 15.89 -4.63 -3.52
CA GLU A 284 15.14 -4.58 -2.26
C GLU A 284 15.74 -5.56 -1.24
N VAL A 285 15.97 -5.08 -0.02
CA VAL A 285 16.40 -5.86 1.14
C VAL A 285 15.48 -5.62 2.32
N LEU A 286 15.44 -6.55 3.29
CA LEU A 286 14.67 -6.37 4.52
C LEU A 286 15.56 -5.84 5.65
N THR A 287 15.17 -4.69 6.20
CA THR A 287 15.68 -4.22 7.49
C THR A 287 14.78 -4.73 8.61
N VAL A 288 15.33 -5.20 9.72
CA VAL A 288 14.60 -5.82 10.84
C VAL A 288 15.03 -5.18 12.16
N ASP A 289 14.08 -4.87 13.04
CA ASP A 289 14.34 -4.37 14.40
C ASP A 289 14.53 -5.51 15.43
N GLN A 290 14.80 -5.16 16.70
CA GLN A 290 15.05 -6.14 17.77
C GLN A 290 13.78 -6.92 18.15
N GLU A 291 12.61 -6.34 17.90
CA GLU A 291 11.30 -6.94 18.09
C GLU A 291 10.91 -7.87 16.92
N GLY A 292 11.65 -7.82 15.82
CA GLY A 292 11.46 -8.65 14.63
C GLY A 292 10.52 -8.05 13.59
N ASN A 293 10.13 -6.78 13.73
CA ASN A 293 9.38 -6.08 12.67
C ASN A 293 10.33 -5.78 11.51
N SER A 294 9.87 -6.03 10.29
CA SER A 294 10.66 -5.73 9.10
C SER A 294 10.13 -4.55 8.31
N LYS A 295 11.00 -3.95 7.51
CA LYS A 295 10.68 -2.93 6.51
C LYS A 295 11.50 -3.20 5.26
N VAL A 296 10.94 -2.89 4.10
CA VAL A 296 11.67 -2.95 2.83
C VAL A 296 12.56 -1.71 2.71
N ALA A 297 13.83 -1.92 2.39
CA ALA A 297 14.77 -0.86 2.08
C ALA A 297 15.41 -1.10 0.71
N ILE A 298 15.71 -0.01 0.00
CA ILE A 298 16.39 -0.06 -1.29
C ILE A 298 17.89 0.03 -1.07
N VAL A 299 18.67 -0.84 -1.73
CA VAL A 299 20.13 -0.79 -1.76
C VAL A 299 20.57 0.42 -2.58
N GLY A 300 21.29 1.34 -1.95
CA GLY A 300 21.93 2.48 -2.61
C GLY A 300 23.33 2.14 -3.12
N ARG A 301 24.11 1.37 -2.36
CA ARG A 301 25.48 0.95 -2.71
C ARG A 301 25.90 -0.30 -1.95
#